data_AF-S4R297-F1
#
_entry.id   AF-S4R297-F1
#
_cell.length_a   1.000
_cell.length_b   1.000
_cell.length_c   1.000
_cell.angle_alpha   90.00
_cell.angle_beta   90.00
_cell.angle_gamma   90.00
#
_symmetry.space_group_name_H-M   'P 1'
#
loop_
_entity.id
_entity.type
_entity.pdbx_description
1 polymer ?
#
loop_
_entity_poly.entity_id
_entity_poly.type
_entity_poly.pdbx_seq_one_letter_code
_entity_poly.pdbx_strand_id
1 'polypeptide(L)'
;MPQPCLLMECESSPREEEIPPLFWGLDPVFLAFAKLYIKDILEMKESQQVPGTYFYNGHPIRRVDIMGAVISVKERETFYSYGVDDATGVINCVCWKKL
;
A
#
# COMPACT_ATOMS: atom_id res chain seq x y z
N MET A 1 -0.61 51.33 23.08
CA MET A 1 0.10 50.49 22.09
C MET A 1 -0.58 49.13 22.08
N PRO A 2 -1.30 48.72 21.02
CA PRO A 2 -1.88 47.38 20.99
C PRO A 2 -0.79 46.36 20.63
N GLN A 3 -0.80 45.22 21.31
CA GLN A 3 0.07 44.07 21.05
C GLN A 3 -0.11 43.57 19.61
N PRO A 4 0.96 43.16 18.91
CA PRO A 4 0.80 42.44 17.66
C PRO A 4 0.22 41.06 17.96
N CYS A 5 -0.95 40.77 17.42
CA CYS A 5 -1.46 39.41 17.31
C CYS A 5 -0.36 38.56 16.65
N LEU A 6 0.22 37.63 17.40
CA LEU A 6 1.01 36.54 16.85
C LEU A 6 0.08 35.78 15.91
N LEU A 7 0.32 35.94 14.60
CA LEU A 7 -0.26 35.09 13.58
C LEU A 7 0.09 33.66 13.96
N MET A 8 -0.91 32.91 14.39
CA MET A 8 -0.83 31.46 14.54
C MET A 8 -0.67 30.93 13.12
N GLU A 9 0.57 30.67 12.73
CA GLU A 9 0.85 29.92 11.52
C GLU A 9 0.11 28.59 11.67
N CYS A 10 -0.75 28.31 10.70
CA CYS A 10 -1.49 27.06 10.61
C CYS A 10 -0.44 25.97 10.47
N GLU A 11 -0.05 25.34 11.58
CA GLU A 11 0.86 24.21 11.56
C GLU A 11 0.24 23.20 10.60
N SER A 12 0.91 23.02 9.45
CA SER A 12 0.62 21.91 8.56
C SER A 12 0.58 20.67 9.42
N SER A 13 -0.52 19.91 9.36
CA SER A 13 -0.65 18.61 10.03
C SER A 13 0.71 17.92 10.04
N PRO A 14 1.24 17.47 11.20
CA PRO A 14 2.53 16.80 11.21
C PRO A 14 2.44 15.73 10.13
N ARG A 15 3.32 15.83 9.12
CA ARG A 15 3.47 14.73 8.16
C ARG A 15 3.74 13.54 9.07
N GLU A 16 2.84 12.56 9.10
CA GLU A 16 3.08 11.35 9.87
C GLU A 16 4.43 10.82 9.39
N GLU A 17 5.47 11.04 10.21
CA GLU A 17 6.81 10.65 9.84
C GLU A 17 6.80 9.13 9.73
N GLU A 18 7.19 8.62 8.57
CA GLU A 18 7.23 7.18 8.34
C GLU A 18 8.09 6.52 9.42
N ILE A 19 7.57 5.47 10.06
CA ILE A 19 8.31 4.69 11.05
C ILE A 19 9.65 4.26 10.44
N PRO A 20 10.79 4.37 11.17
CA PRO A 20 12.08 3.95 10.63
C PRO A 20 12.08 2.46 10.24
N PRO A 21 12.67 2.06 9.10
CA PRO A 21 12.68 0.68 8.61
C PRO A 21 13.20 -0.36 9.61
N LEU A 22 14.08 0.06 10.52
CA LEU A 22 14.59 -0.78 11.61
C LEU A 22 13.47 -1.40 12.46
N PHE A 23 12.32 -0.74 12.57
CA PHE A 23 11.21 -1.17 13.42
C PHE A 23 10.09 -1.89 12.66
N TRP A 24 10.10 -1.92 11.33
CA TRP A 24 8.99 -2.51 10.55
C TRP A 24 8.80 -4.00 10.82
N GLY A 25 9.89 -4.74 11.06
CA GLY A 25 9.83 -6.16 11.39
C GLY A 25 9.18 -6.48 12.74
N LEU A 26 8.94 -5.47 13.59
CA LEU A 26 8.20 -5.61 14.84
C LEU A 26 6.68 -5.57 14.63
N ASP A 27 6.23 -5.04 13.49
CA ASP A 27 4.82 -5.04 13.13
C ASP A 27 4.40 -6.45 12.67
N PRO A 28 3.38 -7.07 13.28
CA PRO A 28 2.97 -8.44 12.94
C PRO A 28 2.47 -8.57 11.49
N VAL A 29 2.04 -7.49 10.85
CA VAL A 29 1.54 -7.49 9.47
C VAL A 29 2.68 -7.48 8.46
N PHE A 30 3.86 -6.96 8.80
CA PHE A 30 4.97 -6.79 7.85
C PHE A 30 5.41 -8.10 7.18
N LEU A 31 5.41 -9.19 7.96
CA LEU A 31 5.76 -10.52 7.47
C LEU A 31 4.55 -11.40 7.10
N ALA A 32 3.33 -10.89 7.26
CA ALA A 32 2.12 -11.57 6.84
C ALA A 32 1.78 -11.28 5.37
N PHE A 33 0.86 -12.04 4.80
CA PHE A 33 0.13 -11.62 3.62
C PHE A 33 -1.14 -10.91 4.10
N ALA A 34 -1.13 -9.58 4.07
CA ALA A 34 -2.24 -8.77 4.58
C ALA A 34 -3.46 -8.92 3.68
N LYS A 35 -4.60 -9.32 4.25
CA LYS A 35 -5.88 -9.38 3.54
C LYS A 35 -6.42 -7.97 3.40
N LEU A 36 -6.44 -7.44 2.19
CA LEU A 36 -6.82 -6.06 1.90
C LEU A 36 -7.74 -5.98 0.68
N TYR A 37 -8.56 -4.94 0.65
CA TYR A 37 -9.32 -4.57 -0.54
C TYR A 37 -8.40 -4.05 -1.64
N ILE A 38 -8.71 -4.34 -2.90
CA ILE A 38 -7.95 -3.86 -4.05
C ILE A 38 -7.93 -2.34 -4.10
N LYS A 39 -9.05 -1.68 -3.75
CA LYS A 39 -9.09 -0.21 -3.68
C LYS A 39 -8.01 0.35 -2.76
N ASP A 40 -7.89 -0.21 -1.56
CA ASP A 40 -6.89 0.21 -0.58
C ASP A 40 -5.47 -0.02 -1.11
N ILE A 41 -5.24 -1.14 -1.81
CA ILE A 41 -3.94 -1.45 -2.43
C ILE A 41 -3.55 -0.41 -3.49
N LEU A 42 -4.50 0.05 -4.30
CA LEU A 42 -4.25 1.03 -5.35
C LEU A 42 -4.04 2.45 -4.80
N GLU A 43 -4.61 2.77 -3.65
CA GLU A 43 -4.55 4.10 -3.02
C GLU A 43 -3.42 4.23 -1.97
N MET A 44 -2.85 3.11 -1.52
CA MET A 44 -1.74 3.06 -0.56
C MET A 44 -0.53 3.87 -1.04
N LYS A 45 0.06 4.64 -0.11
CA LYS A 45 1.30 5.39 -0.38
C LYS A 45 2.51 4.49 -0.23
N GLU A 46 3.39 4.51 -1.22
CA GLU A 46 4.70 3.87 -1.14
C GLU A 46 5.61 4.63 -0.17
N SER A 47 6.41 3.89 0.60
CA SER A 47 7.43 4.45 1.49
C SER A 47 8.47 5.22 0.69
N GLN A 48 8.83 6.40 1.18
CA GLN A 48 9.94 7.19 0.64
C GLN A 48 11.31 6.62 1.03
N GLN A 49 11.35 5.80 2.09
CA GLN A 49 12.58 5.22 2.62
C GLN A 49 12.98 3.91 1.90
N VAL A 50 12.00 3.04 1.60
CA VAL A 50 12.26 1.73 0.99
C VAL A 50 11.20 1.39 -0.07
N PRO A 51 11.54 1.43 -1.37
CA PRO A 51 10.64 1.03 -2.45
C PRO A 51 10.07 -0.38 -2.29
N GLY A 52 8.84 -0.58 -2.74
CA GLY A 52 8.10 -1.83 -2.61
C GLY A 52 7.55 -2.11 -1.21
N THR A 53 7.58 -1.12 -0.31
CA THR A 53 6.86 -1.15 0.97
C THR A 53 5.86 -0.01 0.98
N TYR A 54 4.63 -0.28 1.38
CA TYR A 54 3.52 0.67 1.39
C TYR A 54 3.02 0.87 2.81
N PHE A 55 2.29 1.96 3.07
CA PHE A 55 1.69 2.21 4.38
C PHE A 55 0.17 2.24 4.33
N TYR A 56 -0.45 1.46 5.21
CA TYR A 56 -1.88 1.47 5.47
C TYR A 56 -2.13 1.69 6.96
N ASN A 57 -2.72 2.84 7.32
CA ASN A 57 -2.95 3.23 8.72
C ASN A 57 -1.69 3.09 9.60
N GLY A 58 -0.51 3.47 9.08
CA GLY A 58 0.77 3.37 9.79
C GLY A 58 1.42 1.98 9.78
N HIS A 59 0.74 0.94 9.29
CA HIS A 59 1.32 -0.40 9.15
C HIS A 59 2.14 -0.53 7.87
N PRO A 60 3.38 -1.02 7.93
CA PRO A 60 4.18 -1.29 6.74
C PRO A 60 3.68 -2.58 6.05
N ILE A 61 3.15 -2.44 4.84
CA ILE A 61 2.60 -3.51 4.02
C ILE A 61 3.59 -3.84 2.90
N ARG A 62 4.03 -5.10 2.85
CA ARG A 62 4.95 -5.59 1.81
C ARG A 62 4.37 -6.74 0.98
N ARG A 63 3.40 -7.47 1.53
CA ARG A 63 2.72 -8.59 0.86
C ARG A 63 1.23 -8.52 1.15
N VAL A 64 0.44 -8.84 0.14
CA VAL A 64 -1.03 -8.81 0.21
C VAL A 64 -1.60 -10.17 -0.19
N ASP A 65 -2.76 -10.47 0.34
CA ASP A 65 -3.62 -11.59 -0.05
C ASP A 65 -4.97 -11.02 -0.48
N ILE A 66 -5.34 -11.25 -1.74
CA ILE A 66 -6.56 -10.71 -2.34
C ILE A 66 -7.43 -11.84 -2.89
N MET A 67 -8.74 -11.60 -2.90
CA MET A 67 -9.72 -12.55 -3.44
C MET A 67 -10.75 -11.79 -4.27
N GLY A 68 -11.01 -12.27 -5.48
CA GLY A 68 -11.95 -11.63 -6.40
C GLY A 68 -12.24 -12.49 -7.64
N ALA A 69 -13.10 -11.98 -8.51
CA ALA A 69 -13.43 -12.60 -9.79
C ALA A 69 -12.37 -12.30 -10.85
N VAL A 70 -11.99 -13.29 -11.65
CA VAL A 70 -11.10 -13.08 -12.80
C VAL A 70 -11.92 -12.48 -13.94
N ILE A 71 -11.61 -11.26 -14.33
CA ILE A 71 -12.32 -10.52 -15.39
C ILE A 71 -11.50 -10.36 -16.67
N SER A 72 -10.19 -10.64 -16.63
CA SER A 72 -9.34 -10.66 -17.83
C SER A 72 -8.20 -11.66 -17.71
N VAL A 73 -7.79 -12.22 -18.83
CA VAL A 73 -6.67 -13.17 -18.94
C VAL A 73 -5.76 -12.73 -20.07
N LYS A 74 -4.48 -12.52 -19.78
CA LYS A 74 -3.43 -12.29 -20.78
C LYS A 74 -2.32 -13.29 -20.59
N GLU A 75 -2.15 -14.20 -21.54
CA GLU A 75 -1.06 -15.17 -21.52
C GLU A 75 0.23 -14.57 -22.09
N ARG A 76 1.35 -14.91 -21.43
CA ARG A 76 2.72 -14.66 -21.87
C ARG A 76 3.50 -15.96 -21.84
N GLU A 77 4.71 -15.94 -22.37
CA GLU A 77 5.58 -17.12 -22.45
C GLU A 77 5.81 -17.75 -21.08
N THR A 78 6.18 -16.95 -20.08
CA THR A 78 6.58 -17.41 -18.74
C THR A 78 5.54 -17.16 -17.63
N PHE A 79 4.46 -16.42 -17.92
CA PHE A 79 3.44 -16.09 -16.91
C PHE A 79 2.06 -15.83 -17.52
N TYR A 80 1.04 -15.82 -16.66
CA TYR A 80 -0.28 -15.27 -16.94
C TYR A 80 -0.45 -13.95 -16.20
N SER A 81 -1.11 -12.97 -16.82
CA SER A 81 -1.59 -11.76 -16.16
C SER A 81 -3.11 -11.81 -16.07
N TYR A 82 -3.62 -11.89 -14.86
CA TYR A 82 -5.05 -11.96 -14.57
C TYR A 82 -5.54 -10.62 -14.01
N GLY A 83 -6.56 -10.02 -14.62
CA GLY A 83 -7.28 -8.92 -13.98
C GLY A 83 -8.26 -9.49 -12.97
N VAL A 84 -8.11 -9.13 -11.70
CA VAL A 84 -8.94 -9.60 -10.59
C VAL A 84 -9.77 -8.43 -10.07
N ASP A 85 -11.08 -8.62 -9.93
CA ASP A 85 -12.06 -7.66 -9.42
C ASP A 85 -12.66 -8.18 -8.09
N ASP A 86 -12.49 -7.42 -7.00
CA ASP A 86 -13.02 -7.74 -5.67
C ASP A 86 -14.26 -6.90 -5.27
N ALA A 87 -14.89 -6.24 -6.25
CA ALA A 87 -15.95 -5.25 -6.10
C ALA A 87 -15.54 -3.92 -5.43
N THR A 88 -14.27 -3.76 -5.04
CA THR A 88 -13.71 -2.47 -4.58
C THR A 88 -12.78 -1.85 -5.62
N GLY A 89 -12.10 -2.69 -6.41
CA GLY A 89 -11.26 -2.27 -7.51
C GLY A 89 -10.81 -3.44 -8.36
N VAL A 90 -10.02 -3.14 -9.39
CA VAL A 90 -9.45 -4.13 -10.30
C VAL A 90 -7.93 -4.02 -10.32
N ILE A 91 -7.22 -5.13 -10.15
CA ILE A 91 -5.75 -5.18 -10.22
C ILE A 91 -5.24 -6.33 -11.08
N ASN A 92 -4.11 -6.13 -11.75
CA ASN A 92 -3.45 -7.19 -12.52
C ASN A 92 -2.56 -8.03 -11.62
N CYS A 93 -2.78 -9.34 -11.59
CA CYS A 93 -1.98 -10.33 -10.89
C CYS A 93 -1.08 -11.08 -11.87
N VAL A 94 0.22 -11.09 -11.63
CA VAL A 94 1.20 -11.86 -12.42
C VAL A 94 1.41 -13.23 -11.77
N CYS A 95 1.01 -14.29 -12.46
CA CYS A 95 1.14 -15.67 -12.02
C CYS A 95 2.12 -16.42 -12.93
N TRP A 96 3.31 -16.73 -12.40
CA TRP A 96 4.35 -17.46 -13.13
C TRP A 96 3.91 -18.89 -13.44
N LYS A 97 4.21 -19.35 -14.67
CA LYS A 97 3.98 -20.73 -15.08
C LYS A 97 4.93 -21.65 -14.29
N LYS A 98 4.45 -22.85 -13.95
CA LYS A 98 5.33 -23.89 -13.39
C LYS A 98 6.32 -24.31 -14.49
N LEU A 99 7.58 -24.47 -14.10
CA LEU A 99 8.63 -25.09 -14.93
C LEU A 99 8.26 -26.55 -15.25
#